data_AF-A0AAU9H323-F1
#
_entry.id   AF-A0AAU9H323-F1
#
_cell.length_a   1.000
_cell.length_b   1.000
_cell.length_c   1.000
_cell.angle_alpha   90.00
_cell.angle_beta   90.00
_cell.angle_gamma   90.00
#
_symmetry.space_group_name_H-M   'P 1'
#
loop_
_entity.id
_entity.type
_entity.pdbx_description
1 polymer ?
#
loop_
_entity_poly.entity_id
_entity_poly.type
_entity_poly.pdbx_seq_one_letter_code
_entity_poly.pdbx_strand_id
1 'polypeptide(L)'
;MKKRILSAVLVSGVTLSAAASVHAEDYDSQIAATNNAISNLASQQEAAQAQVATIQSQVSTLRTQKTELEAKNAELEKVSADLESEIQELSSKIVARQDSLAKQARSAQQNNTATSYINSILNSKSISEAITRITAISKVVTANNDLLTKQESDQKELAAKQEENQAAINTIAANKSELETTEAGLTTQQAELEAAQVTLAAELATAQNEKTSLVSAKSTAESVAASTAASVAQSQAIAESEATAQVVASSEAATSVASSEVAATSEAVAQPSETPVSETSTASEAAQEPASSETSEVQPESAAPAVSEAPASVAPIATSEAAPAAETHKVSAASTPNTYPVGQCTWGVKSLAPWAGNNWGNAKNWIASAQAAGHSVGTTPVAGAIAVWPNDGGGYGHVAYVTSASGANSIQVMESNYAGNMSISNYRGTFDPTSSAHGGSVFYIYP
;
A
#
# COMPACT_ATOMS: atom_id res chain seq x y z
N MET A 1 8.29 -12.36 3.33
CA MET A 1 9.27 -13.48 3.48
C MET A 1 10.53 -12.90 4.11
N LYS A 2 11.21 -13.50 5.10
CA LYS A 2 11.21 -14.90 5.60
C LYS A 2 11.16 -14.90 7.15
N LYS A 3 10.28 -15.66 7.79
CA LYS A 3 10.38 -15.94 9.24
C LYS A 3 11.49 -16.99 9.44
N ARG A 4 12.34 -16.82 10.46
CA ARG A 4 13.30 -17.85 10.92
C ARG A 4 12.86 -18.34 12.30
N ILE A 5 12.15 -19.46 12.31
CA ILE A 5 11.83 -20.20 13.52
C ILE A 5 13.08 -21.00 13.92
N LEU A 6 13.50 -20.87 15.18
CA LEU A 6 14.58 -21.68 15.77
C LEU A 6 14.01 -22.48 16.93
N SER A 7 13.33 -23.58 16.58
CA SER A 7 12.88 -24.58 17.56
C SER A 7 14.03 -25.56 17.83
N ALA A 8 14.59 -25.52 19.03
CA ALA A 8 15.63 -26.45 19.49
C ALA A 8 15.08 -27.36 20.59
N VAL A 9 14.35 -28.40 20.19
CA VAL A 9 13.93 -29.48 21.10
C VAL A 9 15.04 -30.52 21.17
N LEU A 10 15.60 -30.74 22.37
CA LEU A 10 16.47 -31.88 22.68
C LEU A 10 16.02 -32.49 24.00
N VAL A 11 15.87 -33.82 24.02
CA VAL A 11 15.25 -34.58 25.11
C VAL A 11 16.07 -35.84 25.39
N SER A 12 16.18 -36.18 26.67
CA SER A 12 16.68 -37.43 27.25
C SER A 12 18.19 -37.74 27.20
N GLY A 13 18.75 -37.92 28.40
CA GLY A 13 20.05 -38.53 28.69
C GLY A 13 20.17 -38.73 30.20
N VAL A 14 19.64 -39.83 30.74
CA VAL A 14 19.53 -40.06 32.19
C VAL A 14 20.76 -40.79 32.75
N THR A 15 21.44 -40.16 33.71
CA THR A 15 22.33 -40.84 34.68
C THR A 15 22.10 -40.26 36.07
N LEU A 16 21.75 -41.12 37.03
CA LEU A 16 21.30 -40.74 38.38
C LEU A 16 22.46 -40.69 39.39
N SER A 17 23.07 -39.51 39.62
CA SER A 17 23.93 -39.26 40.80
C SER A 17 24.29 -37.77 41.01
N ALA A 18 23.30 -36.90 41.21
CA ALA A 18 23.50 -35.53 41.69
C ALA A 18 22.24 -35.03 42.42
N ALA A 19 22.38 -33.99 43.26
CA ALA A 19 21.23 -33.32 43.86
C ALA A 19 20.32 -32.70 42.79
N ALA A 20 19.01 -32.63 43.06
CA ALA A 20 18.03 -32.03 42.15
C ALA A 20 18.05 -30.49 42.17
N SER A 21 19.23 -29.90 41.95
CA SER A 21 19.35 -28.49 41.61
C SER A 21 18.93 -28.28 40.16
N VAL A 22 17.62 -28.10 39.93
CA VAL A 22 17.15 -27.37 38.75
C VAL A 22 17.63 -25.93 38.96
N HIS A 23 18.74 -25.55 38.34
CA HIS A 23 19.52 -24.37 38.73
C HIS A 23 18.67 -23.10 38.61
N ALA A 24 18.65 -22.28 39.67
CA ALA A 24 17.95 -21.00 39.69
C ALA A 24 18.50 -20.04 38.61
N GLU A 25 19.79 -20.17 38.31
CA GLU A 25 20.54 -19.46 37.27
C GLU A 25 19.97 -19.67 35.85
N ASP A 26 19.34 -20.81 35.57
CA ASP A 26 18.69 -21.06 34.26
C ASP A 26 17.42 -20.19 34.14
N TYR A 27 16.56 -20.21 35.17
CA TYR A 27 15.40 -19.34 35.23
C TYR A 27 15.77 -17.85 35.25
N ASP A 28 16.80 -17.43 35.98
CA ASP A 28 17.27 -16.03 35.96
C ASP A 28 17.77 -15.64 34.56
N SER A 29 18.46 -16.54 33.85
CA SER A 29 18.90 -16.32 32.46
C SER A 29 17.72 -16.18 31.50
N GLN A 30 16.70 -17.04 31.63
CA GLN A 30 15.47 -16.98 30.82
C GLN A 30 14.63 -15.72 31.14
N ILE A 31 14.51 -15.34 32.42
CA ILE A 31 13.84 -14.11 32.85
C ILE A 31 14.59 -12.88 32.32
N ALA A 32 15.93 -12.88 32.33
CA ALA A 32 16.74 -11.82 31.73
C ALA A 32 16.54 -11.72 30.20
N ALA A 33 16.50 -12.86 29.49
CA ALA A 33 16.20 -12.88 28.06
C ALA A 33 14.79 -12.33 27.75
N THR A 34 13.77 -12.75 28.51
CA THR A 34 12.38 -12.30 28.33
C THR A 34 12.22 -10.81 28.67
N ASN A 35 12.93 -10.29 29.69
CA ASN A 35 12.98 -8.86 29.97
C ASN A 35 13.56 -8.04 28.80
N ASN A 36 14.64 -8.52 28.17
CA ASN A 36 15.21 -7.89 26.97
C ASN A 36 14.23 -7.95 25.78
N ALA A 37 13.51 -9.06 25.60
CA ALA A 37 12.47 -9.19 24.57
C ALA A 37 11.34 -8.17 24.79
N ILE A 38 10.80 -8.05 26.02
CA ILE A 38 9.77 -7.06 26.37
C ILE A 38 10.28 -5.64 26.11
N SER A 39 11.51 -5.31 26.51
CA SER A 39 12.09 -3.98 26.26
C SER A 39 12.19 -3.66 24.77
N ASN A 40 12.65 -4.62 23.96
CA ASN A 40 12.75 -4.45 22.50
C ASN A 40 11.37 -4.34 21.83
N LEU A 41 10.36 -5.07 22.30
CA LEU A 41 8.98 -4.98 21.80
C LEU A 41 8.35 -3.62 22.15
N ALA A 42 8.53 -3.14 23.38
CA ALA A 42 8.07 -1.81 23.79
C ALA A 42 8.71 -0.69 22.94
N SER A 43 10.03 -0.72 22.73
CA SER A 43 10.73 0.24 21.88
C SER A 43 10.26 0.22 20.43
N GLN A 44 9.93 -0.96 19.87
CA GLN A 44 9.34 -1.07 18.54
C GLN A 44 7.91 -0.52 18.48
N GLN A 45 7.11 -0.71 19.53
CA GLN A 45 5.75 -0.18 19.62
C GLN A 45 5.73 1.36 19.69
N GLU A 46 6.63 1.97 20.49
CA GLU A 46 6.82 3.43 20.53
C GLU A 46 7.30 3.98 19.18
N ALA A 47 8.28 3.34 18.54
CA ALA A 47 8.79 3.74 17.23
C ALA A 47 7.71 3.67 16.13
N ALA A 48 6.88 2.62 16.13
CA ALA A 48 5.72 2.51 15.25
C ALA A 48 4.69 3.62 15.53
N GLN A 49 4.45 3.98 16.79
CA GLN A 49 3.51 5.05 17.14
C GLN A 49 3.99 6.45 16.70
N ALA A 50 5.30 6.72 16.79
CA ALA A 50 5.90 7.93 16.23
C ALA A 50 5.79 7.97 14.69
N GLN A 51 5.92 6.83 14.02
CA GLN A 51 5.72 6.72 12.57
C GLN A 51 4.25 6.94 12.17
N VAL A 52 3.26 6.39 12.88
CA VAL A 52 1.82 6.67 12.63
C VAL A 52 1.54 8.17 12.74
N ALA A 53 2.01 8.84 13.80
CA ALA A 53 1.83 10.28 13.98
C ALA A 53 2.51 11.11 12.86
N THR A 54 3.67 10.66 12.38
CA THR A 54 4.38 11.29 11.26
C THR A 54 3.57 11.16 9.96
N ILE A 55 3.05 9.97 9.65
CA ILE A 55 2.24 9.72 8.45
C ILE A 55 0.95 10.54 8.49
N GLN A 56 0.27 10.63 9.64
CA GLN A 56 -0.93 11.47 9.81
C GLN A 56 -0.65 12.96 9.55
N SER A 57 0.53 13.46 9.95
CA SER A 57 0.97 14.84 9.68
C SER A 57 1.31 15.08 8.20
N GLN A 58 1.87 14.08 7.51
CA GLN A 58 2.11 14.15 6.06
C GLN A 58 0.77 14.15 5.30
N VAL A 59 -0.15 13.26 5.65
CA VAL A 59 -1.49 13.18 5.04
C VAL A 59 -2.31 14.46 5.24
N SER A 60 -2.25 15.10 6.42
CA SER A 60 -2.92 16.39 6.61
C SER A 60 -2.29 17.52 5.77
N THR A 61 -0.96 17.51 5.60
CA THR A 61 -0.25 18.46 4.73
C THR A 61 -0.65 18.31 3.26
N LEU A 62 -0.73 17.07 2.75
CA LEU A 62 -1.14 16.79 1.37
C LEU A 62 -2.58 17.26 1.10
N ARG A 63 -3.50 17.10 2.07
CA ARG A 63 -4.89 17.57 1.96
C ARG A 63 -5.00 19.09 1.86
N THR A 64 -4.18 19.83 2.61
CA THR A 64 -4.08 21.29 2.49
C THR A 64 -3.57 21.68 1.09
N GLN A 65 -2.46 21.10 0.64
CA GLN A 65 -1.89 21.37 -0.70
C GLN A 65 -2.88 21.05 -1.83
N LYS A 66 -3.63 19.94 -1.71
CA LYS A 66 -4.70 19.58 -2.66
C LYS A 66 -5.80 20.65 -2.72
N THR A 67 -6.21 21.18 -1.57
CA THR A 67 -7.23 22.24 -1.48
C THR A 67 -6.74 23.57 -2.08
N GLU A 68 -5.47 23.92 -1.83
CA GLU A 68 -4.82 25.10 -2.43
C GLU A 68 -4.71 24.98 -3.95
N LEU A 69 -4.36 23.79 -4.46
CA LEU A 69 -4.34 23.51 -5.90
C LEU A 69 -5.73 23.54 -6.54
N GLU A 70 -6.77 23.04 -5.87
CA GLU A 70 -8.15 23.13 -6.35
C GLU A 70 -8.64 24.58 -6.45
N ALA A 71 -8.36 25.40 -5.43
CA ALA A 71 -8.69 26.83 -5.45
C ALA A 71 -7.94 27.56 -6.59
N LYS A 72 -6.64 27.27 -6.77
CA LYS A 72 -5.83 27.86 -7.84
C LYS A 72 -6.26 27.40 -9.23
N ASN A 73 -6.67 26.14 -9.39
CA ASN A 73 -7.20 25.65 -10.68
C ASN A 73 -8.45 26.44 -11.10
N ALA A 74 -9.38 26.68 -10.18
CA ALA A 74 -10.60 27.46 -10.45
C ALA A 74 -10.29 28.95 -10.79
N GLU A 75 -9.24 29.53 -10.20
CA GLU A 75 -8.75 30.86 -10.59
C GLU A 75 -8.21 30.87 -12.02
N LEU A 76 -7.36 29.90 -12.39
CA LEU A 76 -6.83 29.79 -13.75
C LEU A 76 -7.94 29.50 -14.77
N GLU A 77 -8.90 28.61 -14.47
CA GLU A 77 -10.04 28.31 -15.35
C GLU A 77 -10.88 29.57 -15.64
N LYS A 78 -11.08 30.44 -14.64
CA LYS A 78 -11.70 31.76 -14.85
C LYS A 78 -10.84 32.66 -15.75
N VAL A 79 -9.53 32.75 -15.51
CA VAL A 79 -8.62 33.56 -16.33
C VAL A 79 -8.61 33.10 -17.79
N SER A 80 -8.70 31.79 -18.07
CA SER A 80 -8.83 31.29 -19.44
C SER A 80 -10.10 31.78 -20.14
N ALA A 81 -11.24 31.79 -19.44
CA ALA A 81 -12.51 32.27 -19.99
C ALA A 81 -12.52 33.80 -20.21
N ASP A 82 -11.97 34.57 -19.28
CA ASP A 82 -11.82 36.03 -19.44
C ASP A 82 -10.89 36.35 -20.64
N LEU A 83 -9.75 35.66 -20.76
CA LEU A 83 -8.81 35.80 -21.90
C LEU A 83 -9.45 35.43 -23.25
N GLU A 84 -10.22 34.34 -23.32
CA GLU A 84 -10.89 33.95 -24.57
C GLU A 84 -11.89 35.02 -25.04
N SER A 85 -12.64 35.61 -24.11
CA SER A 85 -13.58 36.71 -24.39
C SER A 85 -12.86 37.94 -24.97
N GLU A 86 -11.73 38.35 -24.38
CA GLU A 86 -10.92 39.46 -24.90
C GLU A 86 -10.34 39.17 -26.30
N ILE A 87 -9.88 37.94 -26.55
CA ILE A 87 -9.37 37.50 -27.87
C ILE A 87 -10.49 37.55 -28.93
N GLN A 88 -11.71 37.07 -28.61
CA GLN A 88 -12.84 37.12 -29.52
C GLN A 88 -13.29 38.56 -29.82
N GLU A 89 -13.29 39.45 -28.83
CA GLU A 89 -13.65 40.86 -29.02
C GLU A 89 -12.59 41.62 -29.85
N LEU A 90 -11.29 41.39 -29.60
CA LEU A 90 -10.21 41.94 -30.41
C LEU A 90 -10.24 41.44 -31.84
N SER A 91 -10.43 40.13 -32.05
CA SER A 91 -10.57 39.53 -33.40
C SER A 91 -11.72 40.19 -34.18
N SER A 92 -12.87 40.38 -33.54
CA SER A 92 -14.03 41.05 -34.13
C SER A 92 -13.73 42.51 -34.51
N LYS A 93 -13.00 43.25 -33.65
CA LYS A 93 -12.57 44.63 -33.93
C LYS A 93 -11.54 44.71 -35.07
N ILE A 94 -10.62 43.75 -35.16
CA ILE A 94 -9.61 43.63 -36.23
C ILE A 94 -10.32 43.44 -37.58
N VAL A 95 -11.23 42.46 -37.69
CA VAL A 95 -11.97 42.18 -38.93
C VAL A 95 -12.81 43.38 -39.37
N ALA A 96 -13.52 44.03 -38.45
CA ALA A 96 -14.29 45.24 -38.75
C ALA A 96 -13.40 46.41 -39.22
N ARG A 97 -12.19 46.55 -38.66
CA ARG A 97 -11.21 47.56 -39.08
C ARG A 97 -10.62 47.25 -40.46
N GLN A 98 -10.29 45.99 -40.74
CA GLN A 98 -9.80 45.56 -42.06
C GLN A 98 -10.85 45.73 -43.16
N ASP A 99 -12.12 45.36 -42.94
CA ASP A 99 -13.21 45.61 -43.91
C ASP A 99 -13.45 47.11 -44.13
N SER A 100 -13.44 47.92 -43.07
CA SER A 100 -13.54 49.38 -43.19
C SER A 100 -12.38 49.97 -44.02
N LEU A 101 -11.15 49.51 -43.80
CA LEU A 101 -9.98 49.92 -44.59
C LEU A 101 -10.07 49.45 -46.04
N ALA A 102 -10.53 48.21 -46.30
CA ALA A 102 -10.75 47.71 -47.65
C ALA A 102 -11.85 48.48 -48.40
N LYS A 103 -12.91 48.90 -47.70
CA LYS A 103 -13.97 49.77 -48.24
C LYS A 103 -13.46 51.19 -48.53
N GLN A 104 -12.62 51.76 -47.68
CA GLN A 104 -11.95 53.05 -47.92
C GLN A 104 -10.99 52.99 -49.11
N ALA A 105 -10.18 51.93 -49.22
CA ALA A 105 -9.30 51.72 -50.36
C ALA A 105 -10.07 51.56 -51.67
N ARG A 106 -11.13 50.73 -51.68
CA ARG A 106 -12.01 50.54 -52.86
C ARG A 106 -12.76 51.82 -53.23
N SER A 107 -13.26 52.59 -52.28
CA SER A 107 -13.98 53.84 -52.59
C SER A 107 -13.06 54.93 -53.15
N ALA A 108 -11.81 54.99 -52.68
CA ALA A 108 -10.78 55.84 -53.28
C ALA A 108 -10.39 55.41 -54.71
N GLN A 109 -10.47 54.12 -55.03
CA GLN A 109 -10.13 53.56 -56.35
C GLN A 109 -11.29 53.56 -57.37
N GLN A 110 -12.52 53.27 -56.94
CA GLN A 110 -13.68 53.01 -57.83
C GLN A 110 -14.47 54.27 -58.16
N ASN A 111 -14.74 55.12 -57.17
CA ASN A 111 -15.12 56.50 -57.47
C ASN A 111 -13.89 57.20 -58.06
N ASN A 112 -14.10 58.29 -58.79
CA ASN A 112 -13.03 59.16 -59.27
C ASN A 112 -12.45 60.00 -58.10
N THR A 113 -12.21 59.35 -56.96
CA THR A 113 -11.99 59.94 -55.63
C THR A 113 -10.53 59.92 -55.22
N ALA A 114 -9.68 59.07 -55.79
CA ALA A 114 -8.27 59.40 -55.97
C ALA A 114 -8.17 60.79 -56.64
N THR A 115 -8.86 60.97 -57.76
CA THR A 115 -8.93 62.24 -58.49
C THR A 115 -9.67 63.35 -57.71
N SER A 116 -10.60 63.04 -56.79
CA SER A 116 -11.30 64.07 -55.98
C SER A 116 -10.57 64.45 -54.69
N TYR A 117 -9.80 63.55 -54.07
CA TYR A 117 -8.84 63.91 -53.03
C TYR A 117 -7.66 64.69 -53.64
N ILE A 118 -7.14 64.24 -54.79
CA ILE A 118 -6.17 65.00 -55.59
C ILE A 118 -6.75 66.36 -55.99
N ASN A 119 -8.02 66.47 -56.42
CA ASN A 119 -8.65 67.77 -56.69
C ASN A 119 -8.96 68.57 -55.41
N SER A 120 -9.11 67.96 -54.23
CA SER A 120 -9.15 68.69 -52.94
C SER A 120 -7.77 69.23 -52.53
N ILE A 121 -6.70 68.62 -53.04
CA ILE A 121 -5.32 69.08 -52.88
C ILE A 121 -4.99 70.16 -53.95
N LEU A 122 -5.43 69.99 -55.20
CA LEU A 122 -5.21 70.93 -56.31
C LEU A 122 -6.10 72.18 -56.23
N ASN A 123 -7.37 72.05 -55.81
CA ASN A 123 -8.26 73.20 -55.54
C ASN A 123 -8.04 73.79 -54.12
N SER A 124 -6.96 73.41 -53.43
CA SER A 124 -6.57 74.10 -52.22
C SER A 124 -6.18 75.54 -52.55
N LYS A 125 -6.56 76.51 -51.70
CA LYS A 125 -6.33 77.94 -51.99
C LYS A 125 -4.87 78.37 -51.82
N SER A 126 -3.99 77.48 -51.35
CA SER A 126 -2.56 77.69 -51.22
C SER A 126 -1.82 76.35 -51.09
N ILE A 127 -0.53 76.33 -51.42
CA ILE A 127 0.34 75.15 -51.27
C ILE A 127 0.36 74.65 -49.80
N SER A 128 0.25 75.56 -48.83
CA SER A 128 0.17 75.21 -47.40
C SER A 128 -1.10 74.43 -47.05
N GLU A 129 -2.24 74.76 -47.66
CA GLU A 129 -3.52 74.07 -47.47
C GLU A 129 -3.49 72.67 -48.09
N ALA A 130 -2.86 72.50 -49.26
CA ALA A 130 -2.57 71.19 -49.85
C ALA A 130 -1.74 70.30 -48.90
N ILE A 131 -0.61 70.83 -48.39
CA ILE A 131 0.30 70.10 -47.50
C ILE A 131 -0.41 69.70 -46.19
N THR A 132 -1.22 70.60 -45.63
CA THR A 132 -2.01 70.33 -44.41
C THR A 132 -3.01 69.19 -44.64
N ARG A 133 -3.71 69.18 -45.78
CA ARG A 133 -4.66 68.10 -46.13
C ARG A 133 -3.96 66.76 -46.37
N ILE A 134 -2.83 66.74 -47.08
CA ILE A 134 -2.02 65.54 -47.26
C ILE A 134 -1.57 64.98 -45.90
N THR A 135 -1.05 65.85 -45.03
CA THR A 135 -0.55 65.48 -43.70
C THR A 135 -1.66 64.96 -42.78
N ALA A 136 -2.88 65.50 -42.89
CA ALA A 136 -4.04 65.00 -42.17
C ALA A 136 -4.46 63.60 -42.66
N ILE A 137 -4.52 63.38 -43.98
CA ILE A 137 -4.88 62.10 -44.58
C ILE A 137 -3.84 61.03 -44.22
N SER A 138 -2.54 61.32 -44.38
CA SER A 138 -1.49 60.35 -44.03
C SER A 138 -1.52 60.02 -42.54
N LYS A 139 -1.68 61.02 -41.66
CA LYS A 139 -1.79 60.80 -40.20
C LYS A 139 -2.99 59.90 -39.83
N VAL A 140 -4.13 60.03 -40.51
CA VAL A 140 -5.30 59.14 -40.28
C VAL A 140 -5.03 57.73 -40.79
N VAL A 141 -4.40 57.56 -41.94
CA VAL A 141 -4.04 56.22 -42.48
C VAL A 141 -2.99 55.53 -41.61
N THR A 142 -1.96 56.25 -41.19
CA THR A 142 -0.93 55.77 -40.25
C THR A 142 -1.58 55.36 -38.92
N ALA A 143 -2.35 56.24 -38.25
CA ALA A 143 -3.03 55.89 -37.00
C ALA A 143 -4.04 54.74 -37.14
N ASN A 144 -4.58 54.49 -38.34
CA ASN A 144 -5.42 53.34 -38.60
C ASN A 144 -4.64 52.03 -38.66
N ASN A 145 -3.49 52.01 -39.34
CA ASN A 145 -2.56 50.87 -39.41
C ASN A 145 -1.84 50.64 -38.06
N ASP A 146 -1.47 51.69 -37.34
CA ASP A 146 -0.82 51.60 -36.03
C ASP A 146 -1.75 50.89 -35.03
N LEU A 147 -3.04 51.25 -35.01
CA LEU A 147 -4.00 50.56 -34.14
C LEU A 147 -4.26 49.12 -34.61
N LEU A 148 -4.30 48.84 -35.92
CA LEU A 148 -4.46 47.48 -36.42
C LEU A 148 -3.27 46.59 -35.97
N THR A 149 -2.05 47.07 -36.19
CA THR A 149 -0.80 46.42 -35.76
C THR A 149 -0.77 46.22 -34.25
N LYS A 150 -1.25 47.21 -33.48
CA LYS A 150 -1.39 47.06 -32.03
C LYS A 150 -2.42 45.99 -31.67
N GLN A 151 -3.61 45.98 -32.27
CA GLN A 151 -4.64 45.00 -31.94
C GLN A 151 -4.20 43.56 -32.28
N GLU A 152 -3.49 43.37 -33.38
CA GLU A 152 -2.87 42.09 -33.76
C GLU A 152 -1.75 41.68 -32.77
N SER A 153 -1.01 42.64 -32.21
CA SER A 153 -0.03 42.40 -31.14
C SER A 153 -0.69 42.07 -29.80
N ASP A 154 -1.71 42.83 -29.40
CA ASP A 154 -2.47 42.63 -28.16
C ASP A 154 -3.14 41.24 -28.19
N GLN A 155 -3.76 40.86 -29.32
CA GLN A 155 -4.35 39.53 -29.53
C GLN A 155 -3.30 38.41 -29.39
N LYS A 156 -2.09 38.61 -29.92
CA LYS A 156 -0.99 37.64 -29.80
C LYS A 156 -0.50 37.50 -28.35
N GLU A 157 -0.43 38.59 -27.59
CA GLU A 157 -0.04 38.53 -26.17
C GLU A 157 -1.08 37.79 -25.33
N LEU A 158 -2.37 38.03 -25.57
CA LEU A 158 -3.45 37.30 -24.87
C LEU A 158 -3.47 35.82 -25.24
N ALA A 159 -3.26 35.47 -26.52
CA ALA A 159 -3.17 34.07 -26.94
C ALA A 159 -1.98 33.33 -26.28
N ALA A 160 -0.83 34.00 -26.14
CA ALA A 160 0.31 33.44 -25.41
C ALA A 160 0.01 33.24 -23.91
N LYS A 161 -0.71 34.17 -23.27
CA LYS A 161 -1.19 34.02 -21.89
C LYS A 161 -2.22 32.89 -21.76
N GLN A 162 -3.07 32.68 -22.76
CA GLN A 162 -4.02 31.57 -22.77
C GLN A 162 -3.29 30.21 -22.83
N GLU A 163 -2.21 30.11 -23.63
CA GLU A 163 -1.35 28.92 -23.69
C GLU A 163 -0.60 28.68 -22.37
N GLU A 164 0.00 29.73 -21.77
CA GLU A 164 0.66 29.65 -20.46
C GLU A 164 -0.30 29.24 -19.35
N ASN A 165 -1.51 29.83 -19.32
CA ASN A 165 -2.54 29.55 -18.34
C ASN A 165 -3.06 28.11 -18.47
N GLN A 166 -3.24 27.61 -19.70
CA GLN A 166 -3.58 26.21 -19.94
C GLN A 166 -2.45 25.27 -19.50
N ALA A 167 -1.19 25.59 -19.76
CA ALA A 167 -0.04 24.82 -19.28
C ALA A 167 0.01 24.76 -17.74
N ALA A 168 -0.35 25.85 -17.06
CA ALA A 168 -0.48 25.88 -15.60
C ALA A 168 -1.64 24.98 -15.10
N ILE A 169 -2.83 25.03 -15.71
CA ILE A 169 -3.96 24.12 -15.40
C ILE A 169 -3.53 22.65 -15.55
N ASN A 170 -2.87 22.32 -16.67
CA ASN A 170 -2.39 20.97 -16.94
C ASN A 170 -1.38 20.48 -15.89
N THR A 171 -0.50 21.38 -15.42
CA THR A 171 0.47 21.11 -14.35
C THR A 171 -0.21 20.89 -13.01
N ILE A 172 -1.23 21.67 -12.67
CA ILE A 172 -2.02 21.48 -11.44
C ILE A 172 -2.75 20.13 -11.47
N ALA A 173 -3.34 19.74 -12.60
CA ALA A 173 -4.00 18.44 -12.74
C ALA A 173 -3.03 17.26 -12.54
N ALA A 174 -1.81 17.35 -13.09
CA ALA A 174 -0.77 16.34 -12.88
C ALA A 174 -0.35 16.26 -11.39
N ASN A 175 -0.04 17.40 -10.78
CA ASN A 175 0.33 17.49 -9.36
C ASN A 175 -0.78 16.92 -8.46
N LYS A 176 -2.05 17.20 -8.76
CA LYS A 176 -3.19 16.66 -8.00
C LYS A 176 -3.24 15.13 -8.05
N SER A 177 -3.02 14.53 -9.22
CA SER A 177 -2.97 13.07 -9.37
C SER A 177 -1.79 12.44 -8.62
N GLU A 178 -0.65 13.11 -8.54
CA GLU A 178 0.52 12.66 -7.77
C GLU A 178 0.27 12.77 -6.25
N LEU A 179 -0.33 13.86 -5.78
CA LEU A 179 -0.76 14.02 -4.39
C LEU A 179 -1.80 12.96 -3.97
N GLU A 180 -2.80 12.67 -4.82
CA GLU A 180 -3.79 11.63 -4.56
C GLU A 180 -3.17 10.22 -4.49
N THR A 181 -2.22 9.92 -5.38
CA THR A 181 -1.45 8.67 -5.35
C THR A 181 -0.61 8.57 -4.07
N THR A 182 0.01 9.67 -3.66
CA THR A 182 0.83 9.75 -2.43
C THR A 182 -0.02 9.62 -1.17
N GLU A 183 -1.19 10.26 -1.12
CA GLU A 183 -2.14 10.16 -0.01
C GLU A 183 -2.65 8.71 0.17
N ALA A 184 -2.97 8.02 -0.93
CA ALA A 184 -3.36 6.62 -0.90
C ALA A 184 -2.21 5.70 -0.42
N GLY A 185 -0.98 5.96 -0.89
CA GLY A 185 0.21 5.21 -0.46
C GLY A 185 0.56 5.42 1.02
N LEU A 186 0.39 6.63 1.55
CA LEU A 186 0.56 6.92 2.98
C LEU A 186 -0.57 6.32 3.83
N THR A 187 -1.82 6.40 3.37
CA THR A 187 -2.97 5.78 4.06
C THR A 187 -2.82 4.26 4.15
N THR A 188 -2.27 3.63 3.11
CA THR A 188 -1.94 2.19 3.09
C THR A 188 -0.87 1.87 4.13
N GLN A 189 0.24 2.62 4.15
CA GLN A 189 1.31 2.44 5.16
C GLN A 189 0.80 2.67 6.59
N GLN A 190 -0.12 3.62 6.82
CA GLN A 190 -0.74 3.82 8.13
C GLN A 190 -1.50 2.56 8.58
N ALA A 191 -2.32 1.97 7.71
CA ALA A 191 -3.10 0.77 8.03
C ALA A 191 -2.21 -0.48 8.25
N GLU A 192 -1.15 -0.65 7.47
CA GLU A 192 -0.15 -1.72 7.69
C GLU A 192 0.58 -1.54 9.03
N LEU A 193 0.89 -0.31 9.42
CA LEU A 193 1.60 0.02 10.65
C LEU A 193 0.70 -0.12 11.89
N GLU A 194 -0.58 0.26 11.79
CA GLU A 194 -1.58 0.02 12.83
C GLU A 194 -1.82 -1.50 13.04
N ALA A 195 -1.86 -2.30 11.97
CA ALA A 195 -1.90 -3.76 12.06
C ALA A 195 -0.61 -4.36 12.69
N ALA A 196 0.55 -3.78 12.40
CA ALA A 196 1.81 -4.14 13.05
C ALA A 196 1.81 -3.79 14.54
N GLN A 197 1.24 -2.65 14.96
CA GLN A 197 1.08 -2.29 16.37
C GLN A 197 0.19 -3.28 17.13
N VAL A 198 -0.93 -3.72 16.55
CA VAL A 198 -1.79 -4.76 17.16
C VAL A 198 -1.02 -6.08 17.32
N THR A 199 -0.17 -6.42 16.36
CA THR A 199 0.69 -7.61 16.43
C THR A 199 1.74 -7.48 17.54
N LEU A 200 2.48 -6.37 17.59
CA LEU A 200 3.47 -6.08 18.63
C LEU A 200 2.86 -6.08 20.04
N ALA A 201 1.66 -5.52 20.21
CA ALA A 201 0.95 -5.53 21.50
C ALA A 201 0.59 -6.96 21.95
N ALA A 202 0.22 -7.84 21.03
CA ALA A 202 -0.04 -9.26 21.33
C ALA A 202 1.24 -10.04 21.67
N GLU A 203 2.34 -9.79 20.96
CA GLU A 203 3.66 -10.37 21.28
C GLU A 203 4.16 -9.89 22.66
N LEU A 204 4.00 -8.59 22.97
CA LEU A 204 4.41 -7.99 24.25
C LEU A 204 3.57 -8.56 25.41
N ALA A 205 2.26 -8.71 25.25
CA ALA A 205 1.39 -9.37 26.23
C ALA A 205 1.79 -10.85 26.44
N THR A 206 2.14 -11.57 25.36
CA THR A 206 2.62 -12.95 25.44
C THR A 206 3.92 -13.05 26.24
N ALA A 207 4.90 -12.20 25.96
CA ALA A 207 6.17 -12.16 26.69
C ALA A 207 6.01 -11.77 28.18
N GLN A 208 5.05 -10.90 28.52
CA GLN A 208 4.75 -10.62 29.93
C GLN A 208 4.12 -11.82 30.66
N ASN A 209 3.25 -12.59 30.00
CA ASN A 209 2.69 -13.82 30.56
C ASN A 209 3.77 -14.89 30.76
N GLU A 210 4.65 -15.07 29.77
CA GLU A 210 5.81 -15.97 29.86
C GLU A 210 6.75 -15.59 31.01
N LYS A 211 7.14 -14.32 31.10
CA LYS A 211 7.92 -13.79 32.25
C LYS A 211 7.24 -14.10 33.58
N THR A 212 5.93 -13.91 33.68
CA THR A 212 5.18 -14.19 34.92
C THR A 212 5.23 -15.67 35.27
N SER A 213 5.05 -16.55 34.28
CA SER A 213 5.17 -18.00 34.46
C SER A 213 6.57 -18.42 34.90
N LEU A 214 7.63 -17.86 34.30
CA LEU A 214 9.02 -18.14 34.66
C LEU A 214 9.35 -17.72 36.10
N VAL A 215 8.86 -16.57 36.55
CA VAL A 215 9.03 -16.11 37.95
C VAL A 215 8.33 -17.06 38.93
N SER A 216 7.11 -17.52 38.62
CA SER A 216 6.40 -18.50 39.45
C SER A 216 7.09 -19.88 39.46
N ALA A 217 7.60 -20.33 38.31
CA ALA A 217 8.37 -21.57 38.21
C ALA A 217 9.67 -21.50 39.03
N LYS A 218 10.40 -20.39 38.93
CA LYS A 218 11.62 -20.14 39.72
C LYS A 218 11.34 -20.18 41.22
N SER A 219 10.35 -19.43 41.70
CA SER A 219 9.99 -19.40 43.12
C SER A 219 9.57 -20.78 43.65
N THR A 220 8.90 -21.58 42.82
CA THR A 220 8.57 -22.98 43.14
C THR A 220 9.83 -23.85 43.23
N ALA A 221 10.76 -23.74 42.26
CA ALA A 221 12.02 -24.47 42.27
C ALA A 221 12.92 -24.10 43.45
N GLU A 222 13.04 -22.80 43.78
CA GLU A 222 13.76 -22.29 44.96
C GLU A 222 13.17 -22.86 46.27
N SER A 223 11.84 -22.95 46.38
CA SER A 223 11.16 -23.53 47.55
C SER A 223 11.38 -25.05 47.68
N VAL A 224 11.35 -25.79 46.57
CA VAL A 224 11.66 -27.23 46.53
C VAL A 224 13.13 -27.49 46.87
N ALA A 225 14.05 -26.67 46.35
CA ALA A 225 15.47 -26.78 46.66
C ALA A 225 15.75 -26.49 48.16
N ALA A 226 15.15 -25.45 48.72
CA ALA A 226 15.29 -25.09 50.14
C ALA A 226 14.74 -26.17 51.09
N SER A 227 13.55 -26.71 50.80
CA SER A 227 12.96 -27.80 51.60
C SER A 227 13.74 -29.11 51.48
N THR A 228 14.27 -29.44 50.30
CA THR A 228 15.18 -30.57 50.09
C THR A 228 16.47 -30.41 50.89
N ALA A 229 17.11 -29.23 50.84
CA ALA A 229 18.33 -28.94 51.59
C ALA A 229 18.11 -29.04 53.12
N ALA A 230 16.98 -28.55 53.62
CA ALA A 230 16.60 -28.68 55.03
C ALA A 230 16.41 -30.15 55.45
N SER A 231 15.75 -30.97 54.61
CA SER A 231 15.55 -32.40 54.86
C SER A 231 16.86 -33.20 54.85
N VAL A 232 17.79 -32.87 53.94
CA VAL A 232 19.13 -33.48 53.89
C VAL A 232 19.94 -33.10 55.14
N ALA A 233 19.95 -31.82 55.53
CA ALA A 233 20.65 -31.37 56.73
C ALA A 233 20.07 -32.00 58.02
N GLN A 234 18.75 -32.15 58.11
CA GLN A 234 18.10 -32.86 59.22
C GLN A 234 18.53 -34.34 59.26
N SER A 235 18.55 -35.02 58.11
CA SER A 235 18.95 -36.42 58.01
C SER A 235 20.43 -36.64 58.37
N GLN A 236 21.31 -35.71 57.99
CA GLN A 236 22.72 -35.72 58.36
C GLN A 236 22.90 -35.52 59.88
N ALA A 237 22.21 -34.55 60.49
CA ALA A 237 22.30 -34.31 61.93
C ALA A 237 21.78 -35.51 62.76
N ILE A 238 20.77 -36.24 62.27
CA ILE A 238 20.32 -37.49 62.90
C ILE A 238 21.43 -38.56 62.80
N ALA A 239 22.00 -38.78 61.62
CA ALA A 239 23.07 -39.77 61.43
C ALA A 239 24.34 -39.48 62.27
N GLU A 240 24.73 -38.21 62.42
CA GLU A 240 25.83 -37.80 63.32
C GLU A 240 25.49 -38.05 64.80
N SER A 241 24.24 -37.84 65.21
CA SER A 241 23.75 -38.14 66.56
C SER A 241 23.70 -39.64 66.84
N GLU A 242 23.33 -40.47 65.85
CA GLU A 242 23.33 -41.94 65.98
C GLU A 242 24.76 -42.50 66.01
N ALA A 243 25.65 -42.00 65.16
CA ALA A 243 27.05 -42.41 65.16
C ALA A 243 27.77 -42.06 66.48
N THR A 244 27.53 -40.86 67.04
CA THR A 244 28.08 -40.49 68.35
C THR A 244 27.49 -41.32 69.49
N ALA A 245 26.18 -41.59 69.49
CA ALA A 245 25.56 -42.51 70.46
C ALA A 245 26.15 -43.92 70.39
N GLN A 246 26.41 -44.45 69.19
CA GLN A 246 27.00 -45.78 68.99
C GLN A 246 28.45 -45.87 69.48
N VAL A 247 29.24 -44.79 69.34
CA VAL A 247 30.59 -44.69 69.92
C VAL A 247 30.55 -44.64 71.45
N VAL A 248 29.62 -43.87 72.04
CA VAL A 248 29.45 -43.80 73.51
C VAL A 248 29.03 -45.17 74.07
N ALA A 249 28.04 -45.81 73.48
CA ALA A 249 27.60 -47.15 73.89
C ALA A 249 28.73 -48.20 73.79
N SER A 250 29.61 -48.09 72.77
CA SER A 250 30.79 -48.95 72.63
C SER A 250 31.84 -48.68 73.72
N SER A 251 32.00 -47.42 74.14
CA SER A 251 32.87 -47.02 75.26
C SER A 251 32.36 -47.51 76.61
N GLU A 252 31.04 -47.44 76.85
CA GLU A 252 30.40 -47.96 78.07
C GLU A 252 30.44 -49.49 78.10
N ALA A 253 30.23 -50.17 76.97
CA ALA A 253 30.44 -51.61 76.85
C ALA A 253 31.89 -52.01 77.18
N ALA A 254 32.89 -51.30 76.63
CA ALA A 254 34.31 -51.56 76.90
C ALA A 254 34.69 -51.38 78.39
N THR A 255 34.12 -50.39 79.06
CA THR A 255 34.34 -50.20 80.52
C THR A 255 33.57 -51.21 81.38
N SER A 256 32.43 -51.73 80.90
CA SER A 256 31.70 -52.81 81.57
C SER A 256 32.45 -54.16 81.56
N VAL A 257 33.10 -54.52 80.44
CA VAL A 257 33.92 -55.75 80.37
C VAL A 257 35.21 -55.62 81.18
N ALA A 258 35.87 -54.46 81.15
CA ALA A 258 37.02 -54.17 82.01
C ALA A 258 36.67 -54.23 83.51
N SER A 259 35.44 -53.88 83.89
CA SER A 259 34.94 -54.05 85.27
C SER A 259 34.58 -55.49 85.61
N SER A 260 34.27 -56.33 84.60
CA SER A 260 33.88 -57.73 84.76
C SER A 260 35.08 -58.67 84.85
N GLU A 261 36.18 -58.38 84.14
CA GLU A 261 37.41 -59.19 84.14
C GLU A 261 38.09 -59.22 85.53
N VAL A 262 37.87 -58.20 86.36
CA VAL A 262 38.37 -58.12 87.74
C VAL A 262 37.52 -58.94 88.73
N ALA A 263 36.33 -59.42 88.33
CA ALA A 263 35.33 -60.00 89.24
C ALA A 263 35.18 -61.54 89.16
N ALA A 264 35.80 -62.22 88.18
CA ALA A 264 35.43 -63.60 87.82
C ALA A 264 36.61 -64.57 87.59
N THR A 265 37.58 -64.62 88.52
CA THR A 265 38.58 -65.70 88.57
C THR A 265 38.36 -66.65 89.76
N SER A 266 37.26 -67.40 89.74
CA SER A 266 37.04 -68.56 90.62
C SER A 266 36.22 -69.66 89.92
N GLU A 267 36.71 -70.89 90.07
CA GLU A 267 36.05 -72.20 89.84
C GLU A 267 35.32 -72.46 88.51
N ALA A 268 35.98 -73.26 87.66
CA ALA A 268 35.40 -73.93 86.50
C ALA A 268 34.74 -75.27 86.89
N VAL A 269 33.94 -75.88 85.99
CA VAL A 269 34.06 -77.28 85.48
C VAL A 269 32.77 -77.75 84.73
N ALA A 270 32.97 -78.58 83.69
CA ALA A 270 32.02 -79.50 83.02
C ALA A 270 30.95 -78.99 82.00
N GLN A 271 31.29 -79.20 80.72
CA GLN A 271 30.53 -79.88 79.63
C GLN A 271 29.36 -80.83 80.01
N PRO A 272 28.55 -81.33 79.02
CA PRO A 272 28.42 -80.98 77.58
C PRO A 272 26.96 -80.84 77.02
N SER A 273 26.86 -80.43 75.74
CA SER A 273 25.95 -80.79 74.61
C SER A 273 24.53 -81.41 74.83
N GLU A 274 23.53 -81.31 73.93
CA GLU A 274 23.48 -81.10 72.46
C GLU A 274 22.34 -80.14 71.98
N THR A 275 22.20 -80.01 70.65
CA THR A 275 21.12 -79.31 69.89
C THR A 275 20.14 -80.36 69.29
N PRO A 276 19.21 -80.10 68.33
CA PRO A 276 18.62 -78.86 67.77
C PRO A 276 17.06 -78.90 67.66
N VAL A 277 16.44 -77.93 66.94
CA VAL A 277 15.09 -77.91 66.28
C VAL A 277 13.79 -78.18 67.10
N SER A 278 12.58 -77.73 66.74
CA SER A 278 12.05 -76.59 65.92
C SER A 278 10.50 -76.51 66.09
N GLU A 279 9.87 -75.42 65.62
CA GLU A 279 8.40 -75.25 65.37
C GLU A 279 7.45 -75.24 66.62
N THR A 280 6.17 -74.82 66.61
CA THR A 280 5.23 -74.30 65.56
C THR A 280 4.11 -73.42 66.19
N SER A 281 3.48 -72.54 65.38
CA SER A 281 2.07 -72.03 65.51
C SER A 281 1.69 -71.15 66.74
N THR A 282 0.60 -70.36 66.77
CA THR A 282 -0.60 -70.14 65.89
C THR A 282 -0.96 -68.64 65.87
N ALA A 283 -1.37 -68.02 64.74
CA ALA A 283 -2.76 -67.61 64.35
C ALA A 283 -3.46 -66.55 65.26
N SER A 284 -4.28 -65.58 64.80
CA SER A 284 -5.09 -65.39 63.56
C SER A 284 -5.26 -63.87 63.26
N GLU A 285 -5.29 -63.35 62.01
CA GLU A 285 -6.46 -63.18 61.07
C GLU A 285 -7.15 -61.77 61.23
N ALA A 286 -7.66 -61.04 60.22
CA ALA A 286 -8.06 -61.37 58.83
C ALA A 286 -7.91 -60.19 57.80
N ALA A 287 -7.88 -60.56 56.51
CA ALA A 287 -8.54 -59.93 55.32
C ALA A 287 -8.42 -58.39 55.06
N GLN A 288 -7.70 -57.92 54.03
CA GLN A 288 -7.98 -57.86 52.56
C GLN A 288 -8.63 -56.53 52.10
N GLU A 289 -8.17 -55.78 51.09
CA GLU A 289 -7.94 -56.04 49.64
C GLU A 289 -9.25 -56.23 48.82
N PRO A 290 -9.34 -55.85 47.53
CA PRO A 290 -8.42 -56.24 46.42
C PRO A 290 -7.97 -55.02 45.54
N ALA A 291 -7.30 -55.11 44.37
CA ALA A 291 -6.97 -56.25 43.49
C ALA A 291 -5.72 -55.97 42.61
N SER A 292 -5.26 -57.02 41.91
CA SER A 292 -4.29 -57.02 40.79
C SER A 292 -4.76 -58.07 39.76
N SER A 293 -4.35 -58.20 38.48
CA SER A 293 -3.17 -57.71 37.73
C SER A 293 -3.58 -57.37 36.25
N GLU A 294 -2.79 -57.40 35.15
CA GLU A 294 -1.41 -57.85 34.85
C GLU A 294 -0.83 -57.24 33.53
N THR A 295 0.42 -57.61 33.23
CA THR A 295 1.21 -57.70 31.97
C THR A 295 0.81 -57.11 30.59
N SER A 296 1.88 -56.79 29.83
CA SER A 296 2.01 -56.80 28.35
C SER A 296 1.30 -55.71 27.51
N GLU A 297 1.83 -55.21 26.38
CA GLU A 297 3.20 -55.22 25.78
C GLU A 297 3.29 -54.14 24.65
N VAL A 298 4.47 -53.96 24.03
CA VAL A 298 4.79 -53.29 22.75
C VAL A 298 4.31 -51.85 22.42
N GLN A 299 5.32 -50.98 22.23
CA GLN A 299 5.54 -50.11 21.03
C GLN A 299 4.45 -49.11 20.55
N PRO A 300 4.67 -47.80 20.76
CA PRO A 300 4.21 -46.75 19.86
C PRO A 300 5.29 -46.44 18.80
N GLU A 301 4.97 -46.60 17.51
CA GLU A 301 5.93 -46.37 16.42
C GLU A 301 5.90 -44.95 15.86
N SER A 302 7.10 -44.46 15.56
CA SER A 302 7.49 -43.15 15.03
C SER A 302 6.58 -42.52 13.96
N ALA A 303 6.35 -41.21 14.08
CA ALA A 303 5.73 -40.41 13.03
C ALA A 303 6.78 -39.87 12.02
N ALA A 304 6.67 -40.34 10.78
CA ALA A 304 7.07 -39.71 9.50
C ALA A 304 8.31 -38.77 9.43
N PRO A 305 9.37 -39.16 8.70
CA PRO A 305 10.38 -38.26 8.18
C PRO A 305 10.25 -37.97 6.66
N ALA A 306 10.75 -36.77 6.29
CA ALA A 306 11.35 -36.40 5.00
C ALA A 306 10.53 -36.39 3.68
N VAL A 307 10.75 -35.30 2.93
CA VAL A 307 10.43 -35.13 1.50
C VAL A 307 11.50 -35.77 0.60
N SER A 308 11.09 -36.28 -0.58
CA SER A 308 11.91 -36.18 -1.80
C SER A 308 11.08 -36.38 -3.08
N GLU A 309 11.56 -35.76 -4.16
CA GLU A 309 11.36 -36.04 -5.59
C GLU A 309 9.96 -36.12 -6.25
N ALA A 310 9.93 -35.66 -7.51
CA ALA A 310 8.91 -35.95 -8.51
C ALA A 310 9.51 -36.89 -9.57
N PRO A 311 8.70 -37.64 -10.36
CA PRO A 311 8.34 -37.07 -11.66
C PRO A 311 6.97 -37.48 -12.26
N ALA A 312 6.50 -36.64 -13.20
CA ALA A 312 5.75 -36.93 -14.44
C ALA A 312 4.57 -37.95 -14.51
N SER A 313 3.41 -37.40 -14.91
CA SER A 313 2.54 -37.90 -16.01
C SER A 313 1.73 -39.21 -15.87
N VAL A 314 0.39 -39.07 -15.76
CA VAL A 314 -0.61 -39.61 -16.73
C VAL A 314 -1.97 -38.89 -16.58
N ALA A 315 -2.82 -38.92 -17.62
CA ALA A 315 -4.20 -38.37 -17.64
C ALA A 315 -5.25 -39.49 -17.82
N PRO A 316 -6.54 -39.27 -17.48
CA PRO A 316 -7.58 -39.04 -18.52
C PRO A 316 -8.79 -38.15 -18.06
N ILE A 317 -9.88 -37.86 -18.80
CA ILE A 317 -10.17 -37.47 -20.22
C ILE A 317 -11.59 -36.83 -20.24
N ALA A 318 -11.77 -35.69 -20.94
CA ALA A 318 -13.06 -35.06 -21.36
C ALA A 318 -14.06 -34.62 -20.24
N THR A 319 -15.03 -33.72 -20.45
CA THR A 319 -15.65 -33.18 -21.69
C THR A 319 -16.14 -31.73 -21.49
N SER A 320 -15.89 -30.80 -22.43
CA SER A 320 -16.89 -29.82 -22.90
C SER A 320 -16.40 -29.02 -24.13
N GLU A 321 -17.37 -28.43 -24.82
CA GLU A 321 -17.40 -27.67 -26.08
C GLU A 321 -16.28 -26.66 -26.40
N ALA A 322 -16.09 -26.37 -27.69
CA ALA A 322 -15.06 -25.46 -28.19
C ALA A 322 -15.55 -24.00 -28.32
N ALA A 323 -14.70 -23.06 -27.89
CA ALA A 323 -14.80 -21.64 -28.21
C ALA A 323 -13.62 -21.22 -29.11
N PRO A 324 -13.78 -20.21 -30.00
CA PRO A 324 -12.68 -19.74 -30.86
C PRO A 324 -11.58 -19.09 -30.01
N ALA A 325 -10.32 -19.37 -30.36
CA ALA A 325 -9.17 -18.83 -29.66
C ALA A 325 -9.03 -17.32 -29.92
N ALA A 326 -9.28 -16.49 -28.90
CA ALA A 326 -8.77 -15.14 -28.86
C ALA A 326 -7.28 -15.20 -28.52
N GLU A 327 -6.41 -14.80 -29.46
CA GLU A 327 -4.97 -14.75 -29.20
C GLU A 327 -4.68 -13.72 -28.11
N THR A 328 -4.15 -14.18 -26.98
CA THR A 328 -3.75 -13.32 -25.86
C THR A 328 -2.42 -12.64 -26.17
N HIS A 329 -2.44 -11.75 -27.17
CA HIS A 329 -1.41 -10.73 -27.37
C HIS A 329 -1.38 -9.80 -26.16
N LYS A 330 -0.68 -10.24 -25.11
CA LYS A 330 -0.34 -9.42 -23.94
C LYS A 330 0.72 -8.42 -24.36
N VAL A 331 0.32 -7.41 -25.14
CA VAL A 331 1.20 -6.34 -25.59
C VAL A 331 1.70 -5.61 -24.36
N SER A 332 3.02 -5.68 -24.12
CA SER A 332 3.66 -4.88 -23.09
C SER A 332 3.52 -3.41 -23.47
N ALA A 333 2.53 -2.73 -22.89
CA ALA A 333 2.25 -1.31 -23.12
C ALA A 333 3.38 -0.45 -22.54
N ALA A 334 4.48 -0.34 -23.28
CA ALA A 334 5.48 0.68 -23.05
C ALA A 334 4.81 2.04 -23.23
N SER A 335 4.86 2.89 -22.20
CA SER A 335 4.22 4.22 -22.22
C SER A 335 4.89 5.15 -23.23
N THR A 336 4.46 5.05 -24.49
CA THR A 336 4.78 6.03 -25.54
C THR A 336 4.34 7.42 -25.07
N PRO A 337 5.18 8.46 -25.14
CA PRO A 337 4.79 9.81 -24.76
C PRO A 337 3.49 10.26 -25.44
N ASN A 338 2.61 10.93 -24.71
CA ASN A 338 1.35 11.43 -25.26
C ASN A 338 1.63 12.58 -26.25
N THR A 339 1.26 12.39 -27.51
CA THR A 339 1.55 13.27 -28.64
C THR A 339 0.39 14.20 -29.02
N TYR A 340 -0.77 14.07 -28.38
CA TYR A 340 -1.92 14.93 -28.63
C TYR A 340 -1.78 16.27 -27.88
N PRO A 341 -2.28 17.39 -28.44
CA PRO A 341 -2.24 18.68 -27.76
C PRO A 341 -2.94 18.63 -26.40
N VAL A 342 -2.25 19.11 -25.36
CA VAL A 342 -2.67 18.95 -23.96
C VAL A 342 -4.02 19.63 -23.71
N GLY A 343 -4.89 18.97 -22.95
CA GLY A 343 -6.25 19.44 -22.67
C GLY A 343 -7.27 19.24 -23.81
N GLN A 344 -6.90 18.55 -24.89
CA GLN A 344 -7.87 18.06 -25.89
C GLN A 344 -8.47 16.71 -25.48
N CYS A 345 -9.67 16.38 -25.97
CA CYS A 345 -10.31 15.09 -25.73
C CYS A 345 -9.41 13.90 -26.10
N THR A 346 -8.72 14.00 -27.24
CA THR A 346 -7.73 13.04 -27.73
C THR A 346 -6.54 12.87 -26.79
N TRP A 347 -6.05 13.96 -26.18
CA TRP A 347 -5.02 13.91 -25.15
C TRP A 347 -5.52 13.26 -23.86
N GLY A 348 -6.69 13.69 -23.36
CA GLY A 348 -7.27 13.15 -22.12
C GLY A 348 -7.49 11.64 -22.20
N VAL A 349 -8.03 11.16 -23.33
CA VAL A 349 -8.18 9.73 -23.56
C VAL A 349 -6.84 9.02 -23.70
N LYS A 350 -5.84 9.55 -24.43
CA LYS A 350 -4.51 8.90 -24.51
C LYS A 350 -3.79 8.84 -23.14
N SER A 351 -4.08 9.78 -22.23
CA SER A 351 -3.57 9.74 -20.85
C SER A 351 -4.23 8.66 -19.99
N LEU A 352 -5.52 8.34 -20.22
CA LEU A 352 -6.26 7.29 -19.50
C LEU A 352 -6.11 5.90 -20.14
N ALA A 353 -6.01 5.86 -21.47
CA ALA A 353 -5.85 4.68 -22.30
C ALA A 353 -4.49 4.75 -23.03
N PRO A 354 -3.36 4.48 -22.35
CA PRO A 354 -2.02 4.61 -22.92
C PRO A 354 -1.76 3.63 -24.08
N TRP A 355 -2.61 2.62 -24.27
CA TRP A 355 -2.62 1.72 -25.42
C TRP A 355 -3.10 2.38 -26.72
N ALA A 356 -3.83 3.50 -26.66
CA ALA A 356 -4.30 4.21 -27.86
C ALA A 356 -3.13 4.70 -28.71
N GLY A 357 -3.28 4.70 -30.04
CA GLY A 357 -2.22 5.14 -30.95
C GLY A 357 -1.91 6.64 -30.83
N ASN A 358 -0.66 7.01 -31.09
CA ASN A 358 -0.16 8.39 -30.97
C ASN A 358 -0.53 9.33 -32.14
N ASN A 359 -1.01 8.79 -33.26
CA ASN A 359 -1.16 9.53 -34.51
C ASN A 359 -2.53 9.30 -35.19
N TRP A 360 -3.57 9.01 -34.40
CA TRP A 360 -4.96 8.84 -34.87
C TRP A 360 -5.65 10.18 -35.20
N GLY A 361 -5.00 11.31 -34.92
CA GLY A 361 -5.47 12.65 -35.29
C GLY A 361 -6.70 13.10 -34.50
N ASN A 362 -7.60 13.81 -35.17
CA ASN A 362 -8.87 14.28 -34.59
C ASN A 362 -9.76 13.10 -34.19
N ALA A 363 -10.52 13.26 -33.11
CA ALA A 363 -11.41 12.25 -32.53
C ALA A 363 -12.23 11.43 -33.55
N LYS A 364 -12.86 12.08 -34.55
CA LYS A 364 -13.64 11.37 -35.58
C LYS A 364 -12.86 10.36 -36.43
N ASN A 365 -11.54 10.53 -36.55
CA ASN A 365 -10.65 9.63 -37.30
C ASN A 365 -10.22 8.41 -36.47
N TRP A 366 -10.47 8.39 -35.16
CA TRP A 366 -9.91 7.37 -34.25
C TRP A 366 -10.41 5.97 -34.57
N ILE A 367 -11.67 5.81 -34.99
CA ILE A 367 -12.22 4.50 -35.41
C ILE A 367 -11.37 3.89 -36.53
N ALA A 368 -11.22 4.61 -37.65
CA ALA A 368 -10.49 4.13 -38.81
C ALA A 368 -8.99 3.93 -38.51
N SER A 369 -8.42 4.81 -37.68
CA SER A 369 -7.00 4.75 -37.31
C SER A 369 -6.69 3.61 -36.34
N ALA A 370 -7.62 3.28 -35.43
CA ALA A 370 -7.52 2.15 -34.53
C ALA A 370 -7.73 0.82 -35.25
N GLN A 371 -8.69 0.74 -36.18
CA GLN A 371 -8.87 -0.41 -37.08
C GLN A 371 -7.63 -0.65 -37.95
N ALA A 372 -7.02 0.41 -38.51
CA ALA A 372 -5.78 0.32 -39.25
C ALA A 372 -4.56 -0.10 -38.38
N ALA A 373 -4.64 0.12 -37.07
CA ALA A 373 -3.67 -0.36 -36.08
C ALA A 373 -4.01 -1.75 -35.50
N GLY A 374 -5.10 -2.39 -35.94
CA GLY A 374 -5.50 -3.74 -35.53
C GLY A 374 -6.45 -3.84 -34.33
N HIS A 375 -6.90 -2.72 -33.74
CA HIS A 375 -7.87 -2.74 -32.65
C HIS A 375 -9.27 -3.11 -33.14
N SER A 376 -10.00 -3.85 -32.31
CA SER A 376 -11.42 -4.12 -32.54
C SER A 376 -12.27 -2.88 -32.23
N VAL A 377 -13.30 -2.64 -33.04
CA VAL A 377 -14.28 -1.56 -32.84
C VAL A 377 -15.70 -2.11 -32.93
N GLY A 378 -16.58 -1.68 -32.03
CA GLY A 378 -17.98 -2.09 -31.98
C GLY A 378 -18.92 -1.01 -31.46
N THR A 379 -20.15 -1.39 -31.12
CA THR A 379 -21.21 -0.49 -30.63
C THR A 379 -21.67 -0.82 -29.22
N THR A 380 -21.00 -1.74 -28.52
CA THR A 380 -21.32 -2.13 -27.14
C THR A 380 -20.37 -1.42 -26.17
N PRO A 381 -20.86 -0.62 -25.21
CA PRO A 381 -20.00 -0.01 -24.21
C PRO A 381 -19.46 -1.04 -23.23
N VAL A 382 -18.16 -0.95 -22.92
CA VAL A 382 -17.44 -1.77 -21.94
C VAL A 382 -16.51 -0.86 -21.17
N ALA A 383 -16.37 -1.06 -19.85
CA ALA A 383 -15.39 -0.31 -19.06
C ALA A 383 -13.96 -0.58 -19.57
N GLY A 384 -13.15 0.47 -19.71
CA GLY A 384 -11.82 0.41 -20.33
C GLY A 384 -11.79 0.62 -21.85
N ALA A 385 -12.95 0.65 -22.52
CA ALA A 385 -13.06 1.00 -23.93
C ALA A 385 -12.98 2.53 -24.15
N ILE A 386 -12.60 2.94 -25.35
CA ILE A 386 -12.64 4.34 -25.79
C ILE A 386 -13.95 4.58 -26.54
N ALA A 387 -14.83 5.42 -25.99
CA ALA A 387 -15.99 5.93 -26.70
C ALA A 387 -15.57 6.99 -27.73
N VAL A 388 -16.13 6.91 -28.93
CA VAL A 388 -15.88 7.84 -30.05
C VAL A 388 -17.22 8.31 -30.61
N TRP A 389 -17.41 9.63 -30.68
CA TRP A 389 -18.56 10.27 -31.32
C TRP A 389 -18.08 11.05 -32.56
N PRO A 390 -18.13 10.48 -33.78
CA PRO A 390 -17.49 11.09 -34.96
C PRO A 390 -18.12 12.41 -35.42
N ASN A 391 -19.38 12.65 -35.06
CA ASN A 391 -20.17 13.80 -35.50
C ASN A 391 -20.26 14.93 -34.46
N ASP A 392 -19.76 14.71 -33.25
CA ASP A 392 -19.76 15.69 -32.16
C ASP A 392 -18.66 16.76 -32.36
N GLY A 393 -18.54 17.72 -31.44
CA GLY A 393 -17.42 18.68 -31.41
C GLY A 393 -17.30 19.50 -32.69
N GLY A 394 -18.40 20.01 -33.23
CA GLY A 394 -18.41 20.84 -34.45
C GLY A 394 -17.93 20.12 -35.72
N GLY A 395 -17.94 18.78 -35.73
CA GLY A 395 -17.42 17.99 -36.85
C GLY A 395 -15.91 17.70 -36.79
N TYR A 396 -15.26 17.92 -35.63
CA TYR A 396 -13.97 17.30 -35.30
C TYR A 396 -14.13 15.91 -34.64
N GLY A 397 -15.34 15.63 -34.13
CA GLY A 397 -15.67 14.48 -33.30
C GLY A 397 -15.27 14.69 -31.84
N HIS A 398 -15.68 13.76 -30.97
CA HIS A 398 -15.28 13.70 -29.57
C HIS A 398 -14.84 12.29 -29.16
N VAL A 399 -14.00 12.17 -28.13
CA VAL A 399 -13.60 10.88 -27.53
C VAL A 399 -13.59 10.95 -26.01
N ALA A 400 -13.94 9.84 -25.36
CA ALA A 400 -13.89 9.69 -23.91
C ALA A 400 -13.49 8.25 -23.51
N TYR A 401 -13.00 8.07 -22.28
CA TYR A 401 -12.67 6.77 -21.71
C TYR A 401 -13.84 6.26 -20.85
N VAL A 402 -14.37 5.06 -21.16
CA VAL A 402 -15.52 4.50 -20.45
C VAL A 402 -15.09 3.95 -19.09
N THR A 403 -15.57 4.56 -18.00
CA THR A 403 -15.26 4.10 -16.63
C THR A 403 -16.27 3.07 -16.12
N SER A 404 -17.54 3.16 -16.53
CA SER A 404 -18.54 2.12 -16.27
C SER A 404 -19.62 2.11 -17.34
N ALA A 405 -20.24 0.95 -17.52
CA ALA A 405 -21.38 0.74 -18.40
C ALA A 405 -22.39 -0.17 -17.71
N SER A 406 -23.65 0.28 -17.62
CA SER A 406 -24.78 -0.51 -17.08
C SER A 406 -25.83 -0.84 -18.14
N GLY A 407 -25.66 -0.34 -19.36
CA GLY A 407 -26.42 -0.70 -20.56
C GLY A 407 -25.92 0.09 -21.78
N ALA A 408 -26.45 -0.21 -22.97
CA ALA A 408 -26.10 0.53 -24.19
C ALA A 408 -26.40 2.04 -24.09
N ASN A 409 -27.46 2.38 -23.34
CA ASN A 409 -27.98 3.73 -23.11
C ASN A 409 -27.59 4.30 -21.74
N SER A 410 -26.60 3.74 -21.06
CA SER A 410 -26.22 4.14 -19.69
C SER A 410 -24.76 3.84 -19.40
N ILE A 411 -23.92 4.86 -19.53
CA ILE A 411 -22.48 4.81 -19.23
C ILE A 411 -22.04 5.96 -18.33
N GLN A 412 -20.89 5.81 -17.69
CA GLN A 412 -20.07 6.93 -17.21
C GLN A 412 -18.74 6.96 -17.96
N VAL A 413 -18.18 8.15 -18.11
CA VAL A 413 -16.88 8.36 -18.76
C VAL A 413 -15.98 9.29 -17.96
N MET A 414 -14.69 9.22 -18.25
CA MET A 414 -13.71 10.28 -17.96
C MET A 414 -13.25 10.84 -19.30
N GLU A 415 -13.27 12.17 -19.42
CA GLU A 415 -13.03 12.87 -20.68
C GLU A 415 -12.33 14.22 -20.46
N SER A 416 -11.97 14.89 -21.56
CA SER A 416 -11.30 16.20 -21.58
C SER A 416 -11.81 17.00 -22.77
N ASN A 417 -11.74 18.33 -22.70
CA ASN A 417 -12.38 19.28 -23.61
C ASN A 417 -13.90 19.05 -23.79
N TYR A 418 -14.62 18.81 -22.69
CA TYR A 418 -16.09 18.73 -22.73
C TYR A 418 -16.70 20.08 -22.34
N ALA A 419 -17.48 20.66 -23.25
CA ALA A 419 -18.09 21.99 -23.08
C ALA A 419 -17.08 23.08 -22.65
N GLY A 420 -15.85 23.02 -23.19
CA GLY A 420 -14.73 23.94 -22.87
C GLY A 420 -13.88 23.52 -21.66
N ASN A 421 -14.29 22.52 -20.88
CA ASN A 421 -13.53 22.05 -19.72
C ASN A 421 -12.37 21.13 -20.19
N MET A 422 -11.15 21.67 -20.22
CA MET A 422 -9.95 21.00 -20.76
C MET A 422 -9.23 20.07 -19.76
N SER A 423 -9.59 20.09 -18.48
CA SER A 423 -9.14 19.13 -17.46
C SER A 423 -9.58 17.68 -17.80
N ILE A 424 -9.14 16.67 -17.03
CA ILE A 424 -9.66 15.29 -17.16
C ILE A 424 -10.65 15.04 -16.02
N SER A 425 -11.93 14.80 -16.33
CA SER A 425 -12.97 14.56 -15.31
C SER A 425 -14.19 13.81 -15.88
N ASN A 426 -15.12 13.44 -14.99
CA ASN A 426 -16.45 12.97 -15.34
C ASN A 426 -17.44 14.14 -15.27
N TYR A 427 -17.65 14.82 -16.40
CA TYR A 427 -18.52 15.99 -16.47
C TYR A 427 -20.01 15.65 -16.69
N ARG A 428 -20.34 14.42 -17.07
CA ARG A 428 -21.71 14.01 -17.46
C ARG A 428 -22.42 13.14 -16.42
N GLY A 429 -21.70 12.56 -15.47
CA GLY A 429 -22.24 11.54 -14.58
C GLY A 429 -22.63 10.27 -15.35
N THR A 430 -23.81 9.72 -15.07
CA THR A 430 -24.40 8.64 -15.87
C THR A 430 -25.29 9.23 -16.97
N PHE A 431 -25.03 8.89 -18.23
CA PHE A 431 -25.76 9.45 -19.38
C PHE A 431 -25.97 8.42 -20.50
N ASP A 432 -26.86 8.75 -21.44
CA ASP A 432 -27.07 7.98 -22.67
C ASP A 432 -26.09 8.46 -23.77
N PRO A 433 -25.10 7.64 -24.17
CA PRO A 433 -24.11 8.01 -25.17
C PRO A 433 -24.67 8.03 -26.60
N THR A 434 -25.87 7.49 -26.85
CA THR A 434 -26.53 7.49 -28.16
C THR A 434 -27.35 8.74 -28.42
N SER A 435 -27.53 9.60 -27.42
CA SER A 435 -28.32 10.84 -27.50
C SER A 435 -27.82 11.78 -28.61
N SER A 436 -28.76 12.42 -29.31
CA SER A 436 -28.46 13.46 -30.31
C SER A 436 -27.79 14.70 -29.70
N ALA A 437 -27.87 14.89 -28.38
CA ALA A 437 -27.12 15.91 -27.65
C ALA A 437 -25.59 15.67 -27.65
N HIS A 438 -25.14 14.51 -28.12
CA HIS A 438 -23.74 14.07 -28.15
C HIS A 438 -23.36 13.56 -29.55
N GLY A 439 -23.89 14.18 -30.61
CA GLY A 439 -23.63 13.78 -32.00
C GLY A 439 -24.37 12.53 -32.50
N GLY A 440 -25.19 11.88 -31.66
CA GLY A 440 -26.19 10.88 -32.07
C GLY A 440 -25.65 9.57 -32.67
N SER A 441 -24.34 9.31 -32.58
CA SER A 441 -23.71 8.07 -33.04
C SER A 441 -22.41 7.85 -32.28
N VAL A 442 -22.33 6.73 -31.55
CA VAL A 442 -21.19 6.36 -30.72
C VAL A 442 -20.64 4.99 -31.13
N PHE A 443 -19.32 4.86 -31.11
CA PHE A 443 -18.59 3.62 -31.34
C PHE A 443 -17.57 3.43 -30.21
N TYR A 444 -17.16 2.19 -29.98
CA TYR A 444 -16.22 1.83 -28.92
C TYR A 444 -15.01 1.12 -29.51
N ILE A 445 -13.82 1.69 -29.32
CA ILE A 445 -12.55 1.03 -29.60
C ILE A 445 -12.18 0.22 -28.35
N TYR A 446 -11.87 -1.06 -28.53
CA TYR A 446 -11.49 -1.97 -27.45
C TYR A 446 -9.95 -2.07 -27.32
N PRO A 447 -9.43 -2.24 -26.08
CA PRO A 447 -8.00 -2.40 -25.81
C PRO A 447 -7.40 -3.64 -26.51
#